data_AF-A0A534YD58-F1
#
_entry.id   AF-A0A534YD58-F1
#
_cell.length_a   1.000
_cell.length_b   1.000
_cell.length_c   1.000
_cell.angle_alpha   90.00
_cell.angle_beta   90.00
_cell.angle_gamma   90.00
#
_symmetry.space_group_name_H-M   'P 1'
#
loop_
_entity.id
_entity.type
_entity.pdbx_description
1 polymer ?
#
loop_
_entity_poly.entity_id
_entity_poly.type
_entity_poly.pdbx_seq_one_letter_code
_entity_poly.pdbx_strand_id
1 'polypeptide(L)' 'VGRNSMFRTAWAPCAPPKGDEPHRYFFQIFALTRELRSGVSGRAALLSAIRGRVMGSSVLVGTYRR' A
#
# COMPACT_ATOMS: atom_id res chain seq x y z
N VAL A 1 6.03 -0.72 10.85
CA VAL A 1 6.21 -0.98 9.39
C VAL A 1 5.64 -2.35 9.07
N GLY A 2 4.85 -2.50 8.01
CA GLY A 2 4.19 -3.78 7.65
C GLY A 2 5.00 -4.64 6.67
N ARG A 3 4.61 -5.90 6.52
CA ARG A 3 5.21 -6.85 5.57
C ARG A 3 4.57 -6.72 4.18
N ASN A 4 5.39 -6.67 3.12
CA ASN A 4 4.95 -6.64 1.72
C ASN A 4 4.79 -8.06 1.13
N SER A 5 4.39 -8.17 -0.14
CA SER A 5 4.20 -9.46 -0.85
C SER A 5 5.50 -10.24 -1.10
N MET A 6 6.66 -9.61 -0.93
CA MET A 6 7.98 -10.26 -0.96
C MET A 6 8.42 -10.72 0.44
N PHE A 7 7.50 -10.71 1.42
CA PHE A 7 7.72 -11.06 2.81
C PHE A 7 8.73 -10.18 3.56
N ARG A 8 9.01 -8.96 3.06
CA ARG A 8 9.95 -8.01 3.67
C ARG A 8 9.22 -6.86 4.37
N THR A 9 9.82 -6.34 5.44
CA THR A 9 9.38 -5.14 6.15
C THR A 9 10.08 -3.90 5.57
N ALA A 10 9.92 -3.69 4.27
CA ALA A 10 10.57 -2.61 3.52
C ALA A 10 9.74 -2.23 2.29
N TRP A 11 10.08 -1.12 1.65
CA TRP A 11 9.55 -0.76 0.33
C TRP A 11 9.98 -1.81 -0.71
N ALA A 12 9.03 -2.22 -1.57
CA ALA A 12 9.31 -3.09 -2.72
C ALA A 12 9.37 -2.23 -4.00
N PRO A 13 10.46 -2.28 -4.79
CA PRO A 13 10.56 -1.50 -6.01
C PRO A 13 9.65 -2.04 -7.11
N CYS A 14 9.37 -1.20 -8.11
CA CYS A 14 8.66 -1.61 -9.32
C CYS A 14 9.47 -2.67 -10.07
N ALA A 15 8.83 -3.79 -10.40
CA ALA A 15 9.46 -4.90 -11.10
C ALA A 15 8.50 -5.57 -12.10
N PRO A 16 7.87 -4.83 -13.03
CA PRO A 16 7.00 -5.44 -14.02
C PRO A 16 7.82 -6.38 -14.92
N PRO A 17 7.24 -7.45 -15.48
CA PRO A 17 7.91 -8.29 -16.49
C PRO A 17 8.38 -7.48 -17.71
N LYS A 18 9.40 -7.97 -18.41
CA LYS A 18 9.83 -7.39 -19.69
C LYS A 18 8.76 -7.67 -20.76
N GLY A 19 8.40 -6.66 -21.55
CA GLY A 19 7.42 -6.80 -22.63
C GLY A 19 5.96 -6.61 -22.21
N ASP A 20 5.68 -6.46 -20.91
CA ASP A 20 4.36 -6.10 -20.42
C ASP A 20 4.00 -4.64 -20.75
N GLU A 21 2.70 -4.36 -20.86
CA GLU A 21 2.16 -3.01 -20.78
C GLU A 21 2.56 -2.33 -19.46
N PRO A 22 2.64 -0.98 -19.39
CA PRO A 22 3.01 -0.30 -18.15
C PRO A 22 2.12 -0.70 -16.98
N HIS A 23 2.73 -1.22 -15.92
CA HIS A 23 2.00 -1.53 -14.70
C HIS A 23 1.63 -0.23 -13.99
N ARG A 24 0.45 -0.22 -13.34
CA ARG A 24 -0.03 0.91 -12.53
C ARG A 24 0.30 0.66 -11.07
N TYR A 25 0.99 1.59 -10.44
CA TYR A 25 1.40 1.56 -9.05
C TYR A 25 0.58 2.58 -8.26
N PHE A 26 -0.26 2.07 -7.35
CA PHE A 26 -1.17 2.89 -6.54
C PHE A 26 -0.52 3.20 -5.19
N PHE A 27 -0.31 4.47 -4.91
CA PHE A 27 0.15 4.99 -3.63
C PHE A 27 -1.05 5.60 -2.93
N GLN A 28 -1.54 4.94 -1.87
CA GLN A 28 -2.72 5.36 -1.13
C GLN A 28 -2.32 5.93 0.22
N ILE A 29 -2.82 7.11 0.55
CA ILE A 29 -2.64 7.75 1.85
C ILE A 29 -4.01 7.85 2.51
N PHE A 30 -4.09 7.47 3.79
CA PHE A 30 -5.31 7.54 4.59
C PHE A 30 -5.05 8.41 5.83
N ALA A 31 -5.86 9.45 6.02
CA ALA A 31 -5.90 10.21 7.26
C ALA A 31 -6.88 9.51 8.23
N LEU A 32 -6.42 9.20 9.44
CA LEU A 32 -7.21 8.45 10.43
C LEU A 32 -7.62 9.33 11.61
N THR A 33 -8.82 9.08 12.16
CA THR A 33 -9.33 9.76 13.37
C THR A 33 -8.53 9.44 14.63
N ARG A 34 -7.79 8.33 14.64
CA ARG A 34 -6.96 7.86 15.75
C ARG A 34 -5.86 6.93 15.27
N GLU A 35 -4.83 6.79 16.09
CA GLU A 35 -3.73 5.85 15.83
C GLU A 35 -4.20 4.39 15.81
N LEU A 36 -3.48 3.56 15.05
CA LEU A 36 -3.69 2.12 15.01
C LEU A 36 -2.89 1.43 16.11
N ARG A 37 -3.43 0.32 16.62
CA ARG A 37 -2.66 -0.58 17.51
C ARG A 37 -1.43 -1.12 16.79
N SER A 38 -0.37 -1.41 17.56
CA SER A 38 0.82 -2.08 17.05
C SER A 38 0.48 -3.48 16.51
N GLY A 39 1.34 -4.01 15.64
CA GLY A 39 1.20 -5.36 15.08
C GLY A 39 0.32 -5.49 13.83
N VAL A 40 -0.37 -4.43 13.39
CA VAL A 40 -1.09 -4.43 12.11
C VAL A 40 -0.08 -4.54 10.96
N SER A 41 -0.15 -5.63 10.20
CA SER A 41 0.80 -5.93 9.12
C SER A 41 0.09 -6.56 7.92
N GLY A 42 0.52 -6.16 6.72
CA GLY A 42 -0.11 -6.58 5.47
C GLY A 42 -1.35 -5.76 5.11
N ARG A 43 -1.65 -5.73 3.81
CA ARG A 43 -2.70 -4.86 3.25
C ARG A 43 -4.09 -5.17 3.80
N ALA A 44 -4.48 -6.44 3.84
CA ALA A 44 -5.83 -6.84 4.29
C ALA A 44 -6.08 -6.45 5.76
N ALA A 45 -5.12 -6.74 6.64
CA ALA A 45 -5.22 -6.37 8.05
C ALA A 45 -5.26 -4.85 8.24
N LEU A 46 -4.45 -4.09 7.48
CA LEU A 46 -4.50 -2.63 7.50
C LEU A 46 -5.89 -2.11 7.09
N LEU A 47 -6.43 -2.57 5.96
CA LEU A 47 -7.74 -2.13 5.46
C LEU A 47 -8.88 -2.48 6.44
N SER A 48 -8.80 -3.63 7.10
CA SER A 48 -9.73 -3.98 8.18
C SER A 48 -9.60 -3.04 9.38
N ALA A 49 -8.36 -2.77 9.81
CA ALA A 49 -8.08 -1.94 10.98
C ALA A 49 -8.43 -0.45 10.81
N ILE A 50 -8.42 0.08 9.58
CA ILE A 50 -8.77 1.49 9.31
C ILE A 50 -10.26 1.72 9.01
N ARG A 51 -11.05 0.65 8.84
CA ARG A 51 -12.48 0.76 8.51
C ARG A 51 -13.23 1.58 9.57
N GLY A 52 -14.04 2.54 9.11
CA GLY A 52 -14.79 3.45 10.00
C GLY A 52 -13.93 4.48 10.73
N ARG A 53 -12.62 4.58 10.42
CA ARG A 53 -11.67 5.53 11.03
C ARG A 53 -11.05 6.51 10.03
N VAL A 54 -11.32 6.36 8.74
CA VAL A 54 -10.75 7.21 7.69
C VAL A 54 -11.50 8.55 7.64
N MET A 55 -10.79 9.66 7.86
CA MET A 55 -11.33 11.03 7.69
C MET A 55 -11.12 11.57 6.27
N GLY A 56 -10.10 11.06 5.58
CA GLY A 56 -9.78 11.46 4.22
C GLY A 56 -8.82 10.46 3.60
N SER A 57 -8.82 10.42 2.27
CA SER A 57 -7.91 9.58 1.50
C SER A 57 -7.45 10.30 0.26
N SER A 58 -6.26 9.94 -0.21
CA SER A 58 -5.75 10.35 -1.51
C SER A 58 -5.07 9.18 -2.20
N VAL A 59 -5.00 9.25 -3.52
CA VAL A 59 -4.31 8.28 -4.33
C VAL A 59 -3.46 8.98 -5.38
N LEU A 60 -2.20 8.57 -5.46
CA LEU A 60 -1.33 8.85 -6.60
C LEU A 60 -1.17 7.56 -7.39
N VAL A 61 -1.33 7.64 -8.71
CA VAL A 61 -1.09 6.50 -9.61
C VAL A 61 0.09 6.84 -10.50
N GLY A 62 1.18 6.09 -10.34
CA GLY A 62 2.34 6.14 -11.23
C GLY A 62 2.36 4.93 -12.16
N THR A 63 3.01 5.06 -13.31
CA THR A 63 3.21 3.94 -14.24
C THR A 63 4.69 3.68 -14.44
N TYR A 64 5.06 2.40 -14.57
CA TYR A 64 6.41 2.00 -14.95
C TYR A 64 6.37 0.78 -15.86
N ARG A 65 7.26 0.75 -16.85
CA ARG A 65 7.53 -0.37 -17.75
C ARG A 65 9.04 -0.59 -17.78
N ARG A 66 9.47 -1.85 -17.84
CA ARG A 66 10.89 -2.22 -17.97
C ARG A 66 11.43 -1.98 -19.38
#